data_AF-A0AA97CWS2-F1
#
_entry.id   AF-A0AA97CWS2-F1
#
_cell.length_a   1.000
_cell.length_b   1.000
_cell.length_c   1.000
_cell.angle_alpha   90.00
_cell.angle_beta   90.00
_cell.angle_gamma   90.00
#
_symmetry.space_group_name_H-M   'P 1'
#
loop_
_entity.id
_entity.type
_entity.pdbx_description
1 polymer ?
#
loop_
_entity_poly.entity_id
_entity_poly.type
_entity_poly.pdbx_seq_one_letter_code
_entity_poly.pdbx_strand_id
1 'polypeptide(L)'
;MAGYSPYQRMMLSDSAKSLAAHRRTAQHSSAIEQHLSYSRLESHLANSAILDMNSEILEKQNEIAAATRANNALLAQQLGVQVEQLKLQKQEAERRAEEEAKRDRQAFAIWRQTPDGQSFTAWYGRAVAVAEEIEANDKHWRGAVEAIKSEWKSTRREQVEFAVFNPDERNAAIAKRLFTGAGVCVSLWIIFLLAGVIGLVNLIFILGALGFAGAGVWRFFSSDKPQRTATLVSLRAQGTDELGFDPMSEEVPPWSTTDCVAYARQIRLYCQDAYRTHPSASSLPEISQYRFVDPASIKSPALKQLLPH
;
A
#
# COMPACT_ATOMS: atom_id res chain seq x y z
N MET A 1 57.36 -93.63 44.70
CA MET A 1 56.02 -93.05 44.98
C MET A 1 56.20 -91.83 45.84
N ALA A 2 55.56 -90.71 45.50
CA ALA A 2 55.05 -89.84 46.54
C ALA A 2 53.59 -89.55 46.16
N GLY A 3 52.66 -89.96 47.03
CA GLY A 3 51.22 -89.85 46.83
C GLY A 3 50.60 -88.94 47.89
N TYR A 4 49.65 -88.11 47.47
CA TYR A 4 48.93 -87.13 48.31
C TYR A 4 47.58 -87.69 48.85
N SER A 5 47.14 -87.22 50.04
CA SER A 5 46.09 -87.74 50.95
C SER A 5 44.64 -87.21 50.69
N PRO A 6 43.59 -87.81 51.31
CA PRO A 6 42.17 -87.51 51.02
C PRO A 6 41.70 -86.08 51.37
N TYR A 7 42.22 -85.44 52.41
CA TYR A 7 41.92 -84.02 52.71
C TYR A 7 42.47 -83.09 51.61
N GLN A 8 43.61 -83.50 51.03
CA GLN A 8 44.17 -82.80 49.88
C GLN A 8 43.26 -82.91 48.65
N ARG A 9 42.44 -83.97 48.49
CA ARG A 9 41.49 -84.07 47.37
C ARG A 9 40.31 -83.10 47.46
N MET A 10 39.75 -82.86 48.65
CA MET A 10 38.63 -81.91 48.81
C MET A 10 39.10 -80.46 48.63
N MET A 11 40.24 -80.10 49.26
CA MET A 11 40.94 -78.83 49.02
C MET A 11 41.29 -78.64 47.53
N LEU A 12 41.71 -79.70 46.83
CA LEU A 12 41.97 -79.65 45.39
C LEU A 12 40.69 -79.51 44.56
N SER A 13 39.54 -80.05 45.01
CA SER A 13 38.24 -79.91 44.35
C SER A 13 37.70 -78.48 44.43
N ASP A 14 37.69 -77.88 45.62
CA ASP A 14 37.22 -76.51 45.80
C ASP A 14 38.22 -75.50 45.23
N SER A 15 39.51 -75.79 45.31
CA SER A 15 40.55 -75.07 44.56
C SER A 15 40.33 -75.18 43.05
N ALA A 16 40.03 -76.37 42.51
CA ALA A 16 39.76 -76.56 41.08
C ALA A 16 38.48 -75.83 40.62
N LYS A 17 37.42 -75.82 41.43
CA LYS A 17 36.19 -75.06 41.13
C LYS A 17 36.41 -73.56 41.22
N SER A 18 37.14 -73.07 42.23
CA SER A 18 37.55 -71.67 42.35
C SER A 18 38.42 -71.24 41.17
N LEU A 19 39.38 -72.07 40.77
CA LEU A 19 40.27 -71.82 39.65
C LEU A 19 39.52 -71.86 38.30
N ALA A 20 38.50 -72.72 38.17
CA ALA A 20 37.60 -72.73 37.02
C ALA A 20 36.69 -71.47 36.98
N ALA A 21 36.20 -71.00 38.13
CA ALA A 21 35.43 -69.76 38.24
C ALA A 21 36.31 -68.53 37.92
N HIS A 22 37.55 -68.50 38.40
CA HIS A 22 38.56 -67.49 38.04
C HIS A 22 38.93 -67.53 36.56
N ARG A 23 39.05 -68.72 35.95
CA ARG A 23 39.27 -68.84 34.50
C ARG A 23 38.08 -68.33 33.70
N ARG A 24 36.84 -68.63 34.11
CA ARG A 24 35.64 -68.11 33.42
C ARG A 24 35.52 -66.59 33.55
N THR A 25 35.79 -66.03 34.73
CA THR A 25 35.78 -64.58 34.92
C THR A 25 36.91 -63.90 34.15
N ALA A 26 38.11 -64.49 34.10
CA ALA A 26 39.20 -63.99 33.27
C ALA A 26 38.89 -64.06 31.77
N GLN A 27 38.27 -65.16 31.29
CA GLN A 27 37.81 -65.29 29.90
C GLN A 27 36.70 -64.29 29.56
N HIS A 28 35.73 -64.08 30.47
CA HIS A 28 34.71 -63.06 30.30
C HIS A 28 35.29 -61.65 30.29
N SER A 29 36.25 -61.33 31.19
CA SER A 29 36.94 -60.04 31.20
C SER A 29 37.70 -59.80 29.90
N SER A 30 38.41 -60.81 29.41
CA SER A 30 39.12 -60.77 28.13
C SER A 30 38.18 -60.56 26.94
N ALA A 31 37.03 -61.24 26.90
CA ALA A 31 36.02 -61.05 25.87
C ALA A 31 35.37 -59.65 25.91
N ILE A 32 35.13 -59.12 27.12
CA ILE A 32 34.62 -57.75 27.31
C ILE A 32 35.64 -56.71 26.85
N GLU A 33 36.93 -56.89 27.19
CA GLU A 33 38.01 -56.00 26.75
C GLU A 33 38.18 -56.01 25.23
N GLN A 34 38.08 -57.19 24.60
CA GLN A 34 38.07 -57.31 23.14
C GLN A 34 36.86 -56.59 22.52
N HIS A 35 35.65 -56.79 23.05
CA HIS A 35 34.47 -56.11 22.54
C HIS A 35 34.58 -54.57 22.69
N LEU A 36 35.12 -54.08 23.80
CA LEU A 36 35.36 -52.65 24.02
C LEU A 36 36.44 -52.09 23.10
N SER A 37 37.50 -52.85 22.79
CA SER A 37 38.54 -52.40 21.87
C SER A 37 38.04 -52.36 20.42
N TYR A 38 37.26 -53.35 19.98
CA TYR A 38 36.59 -53.33 18.68
C TYR A 38 35.61 -52.15 18.56
N SER A 39 34.75 -51.94 19.57
CA SER A 39 33.80 -50.82 19.57
C SER A 39 34.49 -49.45 19.52
N ARG A 40 35.64 -49.28 20.21
CA ARG A 40 36.46 -48.06 20.08
C ARG A 40 37.02 -47.89 18.68
N LEU A 41 37.50 -48.97 18.06
CA LEU A 41 38.11 -48.92 16.74
C LEU A 41 37.06 -48.57 15.67
N GLU A 42 35.86 -49.14 15.76
CA GLU A 42 34.71 -48.75 14.93
C GLU A 42 34.30 -47.29 15.14
N SER A 43 34.26 -46.84 16.40
CA SER A 43 33.97 -45.44 16.72
C SER A 43 35.03 -44.49 16.15
N HIS A 44 36.31 -44.85 16.21
CA HIS A 44 37.40 -44.07 15.62
C HIS A 44 37.30 -44.00 14.09
N LEU A 45 37.00 -45.12 13.43
CA LEU A 45 36.79 -45.17 11.97
C LEU A 45 35.58 -44.36 11.54
N ALA A 46 34.48 -44.41 12.30
CA ALA A 46 33.30 -43.59 12.04
C ALA A 46 33.63 -42.10 12.21
N ASN A 47 34.37 -41.74 13.26
CA ASN A 47 34.79 -40.36 13.49
C ASN A 47 35.75 -39.85 12.41
N SER A 48 36.69 -40.67 11.91
CA SER A 48 37.56 -40.29 10.81
C SER A 48 36.78 -40.09 9.51
N ALA A 49 35.82 -40.98 9.19
CA ALA A 49 34.97 -40.83 8.02
C ALA A 49 34.11 -39.56 8.07
N ILE A 50 33.63 -39.18 9.26
CA ILE A 50 32.89 -37.92 9.46
C ILE A 50 33.81 -36.71 9.24
N LEU A 51 35.06 -36.76 9.71
CA LEU A 51 36.03 -35.67 9.50
C LEU A 51 36.37 -35.50 8.03
N ASP A 52 36.59 -36.61 7.31
CA ASP A 52 36.86 -36.59 5.87
C ASP A 52 35.66 -36.01 5.11
N MET A 53 34.44 -36.46 5.42
CA MET A 53 33.21 -35.91 4.81
C MET A 53 33.02 -34.42 5.12
N ASN A 54 33.30 -33.98 6.35
CA ASN A 54 33.23 -32.57 6.71
C ASN A 54 34.27 -31.74 5.94
N SER A 55 35.46 -32.28 5.68
CA SER A 55 36.49 -31.61 4.89
C SER A 55 36.06 -31.44 3.43
N GLU A 56 35.44 -32.47 2.84
CA GLU A 56 34.88 -32.43 1.48
C GLU A 56 33.72 -31.43 1.38
N ILE A 57 32.82 -31.40 2.38
CA ILE A 57 31.73 -30.41 2.44
C ILE A 57 32.29 -28.98 2.47
N LEU A 58 33.33 -28.72 3.26
CA LEU A 58 33.96 -27.40 3.33
C LEU A 58 34.61 -27.00 2.01
N GLU A 59 35.28 -27.94 1.34
CA GLU A 59 35.86 -27.72 0.01
C GLU A 59 34.77 -27.37 -1.02
N LYS A 60 33.68 -28.14 -1.05
CA LYS A 60 32.54 -27.87 -1.94
C LYS A 60 31.85 -26.54 -1.63
N GLN A 61 31.74 -26.16 -0.35
CA GLN A 61 31.23 -24.85 0.03
C GLN A 61 32.14 -23.71 -0.47
N ASN A 62 33.46 -23.89 -0.42
CA ASN A 62 34.42 -22.92 -0.95
C ASN A 62 34.33 -22.80 -2.48
N GLU A 63 34.21 -23.93 -3.19
CA GLU A 63 33.98 -23.94 -4.65
C GLU A 63 32.69 -23.20 -5.03
N ILE A 64 31.57 -23.47 -4.33
CA ILE A 64 30.29 -22.80 -4.55
C ILE A 64 30.41 -21.30 -4.27
N ALA A 65 31.08 -20.91 -3.19
CA ALA A 65 31.30 -19.50 -2.86
C ALA A 65 32.14 -18.79 -3.93
N ALA A 66 33.19 -19.43 -4.45
CA ALA A 66 34.00 -18.89 -5.53
C ALA A 66 33.20 -18.74 -6.83
N ALA A 67 32.43 -19.76 -7.22
CA ALA A 67 31.58 -19.72 -8.40
C ALA A 67 30.50 -18.63 -8.30
N THR A 68 29.89 -18.46 -7.12
CA THR A 68 28.89 -17.42 -6.86
C THR A 68 29.51 -16.02 -6.99
N ARG A 69 30.72 -15.80 -6.45
CA ARG A 69 31.43 -14.51 -6.61
C ARG A 69 31.76 -14.22 -8.07
N ALA A 70 32.21 -15.22 -8.83
CA ALA A 70 32.53 -15.06 -10.25
C ALA A 70 31.26 -14.71 -11.07
N ASN A 71 30.15 -15.39 -10.81
CA ASN A 71 28.87 -15.10 -11.46
C ASN A 71 28.37 -13.70 -11.12
N ASN A 72 28.43 -13.30 -9.84
CA ASN A 72 28.05 -11.96 -9.41
C ASN A 72 28.92 -10.87 -10.06
N ALA A 73 30.22 -11.11 -10.25
CA ALA A 73 31.11 -10.19 -10.94
C ALA A 73 30.73 -10.03 -12.43
N LEU A 74 30.40 -11.14 -13.11
CA LEU A 74 29.93 -11.11 -14.50
C LEU A 74 28.59 -10.36 -14.63
N LEU A 75 27.64 -10.64 -13.74
CA LEU A 75 26.35 -9.94 -13.70
C LEU A 75 26.52 -8.45 -13.45
N ALA A 76 27.42 -8.06 -12.52
CA ALA A 76 27.73 -6.66 -12.27
C ALA A 76 28.33 -5.97 -13.50
N GLN A 77 29.21 -6.65 -14.25
CA GLN A 77 29.77 -6.13 -15.50
C GLN A 77 28.69 -5.97 -16.57
N GLN A 78 27.84 -6.97 -16.77
CA GLN A 78 26.74 -6.91 -17.73
C GLN A 78 25.75 -5.78 -17.40
N LEU A 79 25.40 -5.63 -16.13
CA LEU A 79 24.55 -4.53 -15.67
C LEU A 79 25.21 -3.17 -15.91
N GLY A 80 26.52 -3.05 -15.65
CA GLY A 80 27.29 -1.84 -15.94
C GLY A 80 27.19 -1.43 -17.40
N VAL A 81 27.39 -2.38 -18.33
CA VAL A 81 27.27 -2.13 -19.77
C VAL A 81 25.84 -1.74 -20.16
N GLN A 82 24.81 -2.40 -19.63
CA GLN A 82 23.41 -2.04 -19.90
C GLN A 82 23.07 -0.63 -19.41
N VAL A 83 23.54 -0.26 -18.22
CA VAL A 83 23.35 1.09 -17.66
C VAL A 83 24.04 2.14 -18.53
N GLU A 84 25.24 1.85 -19.03
CA GLU A 84 25.95 2.75 -19.94
C GLU A 84 25.22 2.90 -21.28
N GLN A 85 24.72 1.80 -21.86
CA GLN A 85 23.92 1.82 -23.08
C GLN A 85 22.64 2.66 -22.91
N LEU A 86 21.92 2.50 -21.79
CA LEU A 86 20.74 3.30 -21.50
C LEU A 86 21.07 4.78 -21.33
N LYS A 87 22.20 5.12 -20.71
CA LYS A 87 22.67 6.51 -20.60
C LYS A 87 22.96 7.11 -21.98
N LEU A 88 23.63 6.37 -22.86
CA LEU A 88 23.91 6.81 -24.22
C LEU A 88 22.63 7.00 -25.04
N GLN A 89 21.69 6.05 -24.96
CA GLN A 89 20.38 6.16 -25.63
C GLN A 89 19.59 7.38 -25.15
N LYS A 90 19.60 7.63 -23.83
CA LYS A 90 18.97 8.82 -23.26
C LYS A 90 19.62 10.11 -23.79
N GLN A 91 20.94 10.20 -23.76
CA GLN A 91 21.67 11.37 -24.26
C GLN A 91 21.41 11.60 -25.75
N GLU A 92 21.34 10.54 -26.55
CA GLU A 92 21.05 10.66 -27.97
C GLU A 92 19.60 11.12 -28.22
N ALA A 93 18.64 10.60 -27.46
CA ALA A 93 17.23 11.04 -27.52
C ALA A 93 17.09 12.52 -27.13
N GLU A 94 17.77 12.96 -26.07
CA GLU A 94 17.82 14.37 -25.64
C GLU A 94 18.41 15.25 -26.74
N ARG A 95 19.55 14.86 -27.33
CA ARG A 95 20.18 15.60 -28.43
C ARG A 95 19.25 15.72 -29.64
N ARG A 96 18.58 14.63 -30.04
CA ARG A 96 17.63 14.64 -31.16
C ARG A 96 16.44 15.57 -30.89
N ALA A 97 15.89 15.53 -29.68
CA ALA A 97 14.81 16.43 -29.27
C ALA A 97 15.24 17.90 -29.29
N GLU A 98 16.47 18.21 -28.86
CA GLU A 98 17.02 19.57 -28.95
C GLU A 98 17.22 20.05 -30.40
N GLU A 99 17.70 19.18 -31.28
CA GLU A 99 17.87 19.49 -32.71
C GLU A 99 16.52 19.73 -33.40
N GLU A 100 15.51 18.90 -33.11
CA GLU A 100 14.15 19.07 -33.60
C GLU A 100 13.54 20.37 -33.09
N ALA A 101 13.67 20.66 -31.79
CA ALA A 101 13.21 21.93 -31.22
C ALA A 101 13.88 23.14 -31.89
N LYS A 102 15.18 23.09 -32.20
CA LYS A 102 15.89 24.16 -32.92
C LYS A 102 15.33 24.35 -34.34
N ARG A 103 15.06 23.26 -35.06
CA ARG A 103 14.48 23.30 -36.41
C ARG A 103 13.08 23.90 -36.38
N ASP A 104 12.24 23.48 -35.45
CA ASP A 104 10.89 24.05 -35.28
C ASP A 104 10.97 25.55 -34.98
N ARG A 105 11.93 25.99 -34.14
CA ARG A 105 12.07 27.43 -33.78
C ARG A 105 12.39 28.24 -35.02
N GLN A 106 13.29 27.73 -35.85
CA GLN A 106 13.69 28.38 -37.08
C GLN A 106 12.54 28.40 -38.09
N ALA A 107 11.84 27.28 -38.27
CA ALA A 107 10.69 27.18 -39.18
C ALA A 107 9.59 28.16 -38.77
N PHE A 108 9.25 28.21 -37.48
CA PHE A 108 8.27 29.13 -36.93
C PHE A 108 8.71 30.60 -37.08
N ALA A 109 9.99 30.90 -36.88
CA ALA A 109 10.52 32.26 -37.04
C ALA A 109 10.42 32.76 -38.48
N ILE A 110 10.66 31.88 -39.46
CA ILE A 110 10.48 32.19 -40.89
C ILE A 110 9.00 32.34 -41.20
N TRP A 111 8.17 31.38 -40.78
CA TRP A 111 6.73 31.40 -41.02
C TRP A 111 6.06 32.66 -40.44
N ARG A 112 6.47 33.13 -39.26
CA ARG A 112 5.90 34.34 -38.64
C ARG A 112 6.06 35.60 -39.48
N GLN A 113 7.02 35.64 -40.40
CA GLN A 113 7.25 36.77 -41.31
C GLN A 113 6.25 36.80 -42.47
N THR A 114 5.56 35.69 -42.74
CA THR A 114 4.53 35.58 -43.79
C THR A 114 3.24 36.32 -43.40
N PRO A 115 2.33 36.64 -44.35
CA PRO A 115 1.05 37.26 -44.04
C PRO A 115 0.18 36.45 -43.05
N ASP A 116 0.18 35.12 -43.16
CA ASP A 116 -0.50 34.22 -42.22
C ASP A 116 0.12 34.31 -40.82
N GLY A 117 1.45 34.30 -40.74
CA GLY A 117 2.20 34.44 -39.50
C GLY A 117 1.97 35.79 -38.79
N GLN A 118 1.81 36.87 -39.56
CA GLN A 118 1.46 38.19 -39.03
C GLN A 118 0.03 38.21 -38.49
N SER A 119 -0.92 37.62 -39.21
CA SER A 119 -2.32 37.47 -38.79
C SER A 119 -2.43 36.66 -37.50
N PHE A 120 -1.70 35.54 -37.42
CA PHE A 120 -1.59 34.75 -36.21
C PHE A 120 -0.99 35.55 -35.05
N THR A 121 0.06 36.35 -35.27
CA THR A 121 0.69 37.14 -34.20
C THR A 121 -0.28 38.17 -33.61
N ALA A 122 -1.08 38.83 -34.46
CA ALA A 122 -2.12 39.77 -34.02
C ALA A 122 -3.31 39.08 -33.32
N TRP A 123 -3.64 37.85 -33.74
CA TRP A 123 -4.62 37.01 -33.06
C TRP A 123 -4.11 36.49 -31.70
N TYR A 124 -2.87 35.98 -31.66
CA TYR A 124 -2.23 35.36 -30.51
C TYR A 124 -2.20 36.29 -29.30
N GLY A 125 -1.76 37.55 -29.49
CA GLY A 125 -1.72 38.51 -28.39
C GLY A 125 -3.08 38.73 -27.72
N ARG A 126 -4.15 38.79 -28.52
CA ARG A 126 -5.53 38.91 -28.02
C ARG A 126 -6.03 37.61 -27.39
N ALA A 127 -5.77 36.48 -28.03
CA ALA A 127 -6.21 35.17 -27.57
C ALA A 127 -5.58 34.80 -26.22
N VAL A 128 -4.27 35.04 -26.05
CA VAL A 128 -3.57 34.81 -24.78
C VAL A 128 -4.10 35.72 -23.68
N ALA A 129 -4.30 37.02 -23.96
CA ALA A 129 -4.86 37.95 -22.99
C ALA A 129 -6.25 37.50 -22.49
N VAL A 130 -7.13 37.07 -23.41
CA VAL A 130 -8.46 36.53 -23.07
C VAL A 130 -8.35 35.25 -22.24
N ALA A 131 -7.48 34.31 -22.61
CA ALA A 131 -7.28 33.09 -21.85
C ALA A 131 -6.76 33.37 -20.43
N GLU A 132 -5.82 34.30 -20.29
CA GLU A 132 -5.27 34.73 -18.99
C GLU A 132 -6.32 35.43 -18.12
N GLU A 133 -7.15 36.28 -18.71
CA GLU A 133 -8.25 36.95 -18.02
C GLU A 133 -9.28 35.93 -17.51
N ILE A 134 -9.66 34.95 -18.34
CA ILE A 134 -10.55 33.85 -17.93
C ILE A 134 -9.95 33.04 -16.79
N GLU A 135 -8.68 32.65 -16.89
CA GLU A 135 -7.98 31.86 -15.86
C GLU A 135 -7.87 32.64 -14.54
N ALA A 136 -7.56 33.95 -14.61
CA ALA A 136 -7.47 34.82 -13.46
C ALA A 136 -8.85 35.00 -12.78
N ASN A 137 -9.90 35.22 -13.57
CA ASN A 137 -11.26 35.36 -13.07
C ASN A 137 -11.77 34.05 -12.48
N ASP A 138 -11.52 32.89 -13.10
CA ASP A 138 -11.88 31.58 -12.56
C ASP A 138 -11.18 31.33 -11.22
N LYS A 139 -9.89 31.63 -11.13
CA LYS A 139 -9.12 31.48 -9.89
C LYS A 139 -9.64 32.42 -8.80
N HIS A 140 -9.91 33.68 -9.13
CA HIS A 140 -10.47 34.66 -8.20
C HIS A 140 -11.84 34.19 -7.69
N TRP A 141 -12.73 33.79 -8.60
CA TRP A 141 -14.06 33.30 -8.28
C TRP A 141 -14.02 32.06 -7.39
N ARG A 142 -13.23 31.04 -7.75
CA ARG A 142 -13.07 29.82 -6.94
C ARG A 142 -12.52 30.14 -5.55
N GLY A 143 -11.52 31.01 -5.47
CA GLY A 143 -10.95 31.44 -4.20
C GLY A 143 -11.97 32.15 -3.32
N ALA A 144 -12.78 33.03 -3.90
CA ALA A 144 -13.82 33.75 -3.18
C ALA A 144 -14.98 32.84 -2.74
N VAL A 145 -15.42 31.91 -3.61
CA VAL A 145 -16.42 30.89 -3.24
C VAL A 145 -15.91 30.02 -2.10
N GLU A 146 -14.65 29.57 -2.16
CA GLU A 146 -14.07 28.73 -1.11
C GLU A 146 -13.93 29.49 0.21
N ALA A 147 -13.58 30.79 0.16
CA ALA A 147 -13.58 31.65 1.34
C ALA A 147 -14.98 31.71 1.98
N ILE A 148 -16.03 31.97 1.19
CA ILE A 148 -17.42 31.99 1.65
C ILE A 148 -17.84 30.63 2.24
N LYS A 149 -17.50 29.51 1.55
CA LYS A 149 -17.77 28.15 2.06
C LYS A 149 -17.09 27.92 3.41
N SER A 150 -15.82 28.32 3.53
CA SER A 150 -15.02 28.14 4.74
C SER A 150 -15.57 28.94 5.92
N GLU A 151 -15.96 30.20 5.69
CA GLU A 151 -16.54 31.09 6.71
C GLU A 151 -17.92 30.58 7.17
N TRP A 152 -18.75 30.13 6.22
CA TRP A 152 -20.04 29.54 6.51
C TRP A 152 -19.90 28.26 7.35
N LYS A 153 -18.96 27.38 6.99
CA LYS A 153 -18.64 26.15 7.73
C LYS A 153 -18.07 26.45 9.11
N SER A 154 -17.21 27.46 9.26
CA SER A 154 -16.62 27.81 10.56
C SER A 154 -17.66 28.32 11.55
N THR A 155 -18.64 29.09 11.08
CA THR A 155 -19.74 29.59 11.91
C THR A 155 -20.66 28.47 12.40
N ARG A 156 -20.69 27.34 11.69
CA ARG A 156 -21.53 26.16 12.00
C ARG A 156 -20.71 24.91 12.32
N ARG A 157 -19.48 25.11 12.80
CA ARG A 157 -18.50 24.03 12.98
C ARG A 157 -19.04 22.84 13.75
N GLU A 158 -19.73 23.06 14.86
CA GLU A 158 -20.29 21.97 15.68
C GLU A 158 -21.34 21.14 14.94
N GLN A 159 -22.21 21.78 14.17
CA GLN A 159 -23.25 21.11 13.38
C GLN A 159 -22.64 20.38 12.17
N VAL A 160 -21.64 20.99 11.52
CA VAL A 160 -20.89 20.38 10.41
C VAL A 160 -20.08 19.18 10.90
N GLU A 161 -19.40 19.29 12.04
CA GLU A 161 -18.63 18.21 12.65
C GLU A 161 -19.54 17.06 13.08
N PHE A 162 -20.68 17.34 13.71
CA PHE A 162 -21.69 16.33 14.04
C PHE A 162 -22.27 15.62 12.81
N ALA A 163 -22.45 16.36 11.71
CA ALA A 163 -23.06 15.86 10.49
C ALA A 163 -22.09 15.09 9.57
N VAL A 164 -20.80 15.44 9.58
CA VAL A 164 -19.76 14.85 8.72
C VAL A 164 -18.93 13.78 9.44
N PHE A 165 -18.67 13.94 10.74
CA PHE A 165 -17.86 12.99 11.49
C PHE A 165 -18.68 11.76 11.90
N ASN A 166 -18.13 10.57 11.65
CA ASN A 166 -18.71 9.30 12.07
C ASN A 166 -17.96 8.77 13.33
N PRO A 167 -18.31 9.20 14.56
CA PRO A 167 -17.73 8.63 15.77
C PRO A 167 -18.01 7.13 15.89
N ASP A 168 -19.04 6.62 15.21
CA ASP A 168 -19.41 5.22 15.24
C ASP A 168 -18.42 4.31 14.51
N GLU A 169 -17.60 4.77 13.57
CA GLU A 169 -16.59 3.89 12.96
C GLU A 169 -15.45 3.57 13.92
N ARG A 170 -14.97 4.58 14.66
CA ARG A 170 -13.92 4.42 15.66
C ARG A 170 -14.46 3.69 16.89
N ASN A 171 -15.64 4.07 17.36
CA ASN A 171 -16.28 3.45 18.52
C ASN A 171 -16.83 2.05 18.20
N ALA A 172 -17.35 1.79 17.00
CA ALA A 172 -17.73 0.44 16.59
C ALA A 172 -16.52 -0.45 16.30
N ALA A 173 -15.39 0.07 15.84
CA ALA A 173 -14.17 -0.73 15.74
C ALA A 173 -13.65 -1.17 17.12
N ILE A 174 -13.69 -0.27 18.11
CA ILE A 174 -13.30 -0.55 19.50
C ILE A 174 -14.34 -1.48 20.16
N ALA A 175 -15.62 -1.19 20.01
CA ALA A 175 -16.71 -2.00 20.56
C ALA A 175 -16.77 -3.38 19.90
N LYS A 176 -16.52 -3.51 18.59
CA LYS A 176 -16.43 -4.80 17.89
C LYS A 176 -15.26 -5.62 18.44
N ARG A 177 -14.11 -5.01 18.74
CA ARG A 177 -12.99 -5.72 19.39
C ARG A 177 -13.36 -6.19 20.80
N LEU A 178 -14.03 -5.34 21.59
CA LEU A 178 -14.47 -5.68 22.95
C LEU A 178 -15.60 -6.71 22.97
N PHE A 179 -16.61 -6.61 22.09
CA PHE A 179 -17.70 -7.58 21.96
C PHE A 179 -17.23 -8.90 21.34
N THR A 180 -16.25 -8.90 20.44
CA THR A 180 -15.66 -10.15 19.94
C THR A 180 -14.86 -10.82 21.05
N GLY A 181 -14.09 -10.07 21.84
CA GLY A 181 -13.35 -10.60 22.98
C GLY A 181 -14.25 -11.11 24.11
N ALA A 182 -15.19 -10.28 24.58
CA ALA A 182 -16.15 -10.65 25.62
C ALA A 182 -17.13 -11.73 25.16
N GLY A 183 -17.57 -11.68 23.89
CA GLY A 183 -18.42 -12.69 23.27
C GLY A 183 -17.76 -14.06 23.21
N VAL A 184 -16.47 -14.14 22.89
CA VAL A 184 -15.67 -15.38 22.94
C VAL A 184 -15.56 -15.89 24.37
N CYS A 185 -15.27 -15.03 25.34
CA CYS A 185 -15.21 -15.45 26.75
C CYS A 185 -16.55 -15.97 27.28
N VAL A 186 -17.65 -15.28 27.00
CA VAL A 186 -19.00 -15.66 27.45
C VAL A 186 -19.47 -16.94 26.76
N SER A 187 -19.22 -17.09 25.44
CA SER A 187 -19.58 -18.32 24.73
C SER A 187 -18.73 -19.52 25.18
N LEU A 188 -17.44 -19.36 25.48
CA LEU A 188 -16.63 -20.40 26.10
C LEU A 188 -17.14 -20.80 27.49
N TRP A 189 -17.54 -19.82 28.32
CA TRP A 189 -18.15 -20.08 29.63
C TRP A 189 -19.48 -20.81 29.53
N ILE A 190 -20.33 -20.43 28.58
CA ILE A 190 -21.62 -21.07 28.31
C ILE A 190 -21.40 -22.50 27.78
N ILE A 191 -20.47 -22.70 26.84
CA ILE A 191 -20.10 -24.04 26.36
C ILE A 191 -19.59 -24.91 27.51
N PHE A 192 -18.75 -24.37 28.40
CA PHE A 192 -18.22 -25.08 29.56
C PHE A 192 -19.32 -25.47 30.56
N LEU A 193 -20.27 -24.57 30.83
CA LEU A 193 -21.41 -24.83 31.72
C LEU A 193 -22.43 -25.82 31.10
N LEU A 194 -22.71 -25.72 29.80
CA LEU A 194 -23.69 -26.56 29.12
C LEU A 194 -23.16 -27.93 28.70
N ALA A 195 -21.84 -28.08 28.47
CA ALA A 195 -21.20 -29.37 28.23
C ALA A 195 -21.40 -30.36 29.40
N GLY A 196 -21.74 -29.85 30.59
CA GLY A 196 -22.09 -30.68 31.74
C GLY A 196 -23.56 -31.11 31.82
N VAL A 197 -24.52 -30.49 31.10
CA VAL A 197 -25.94 -30.60 31.47
C VAL A 197 -26.92 -30.83 30.32
N ILE A 198 -26.69 -30.36 29.08
CA ILE A 198 -27.75 -30.38 28.04
C ILE A 198 -27.21 -30.76 26.66
N GLY A 199 -27.91 -31.69 25.99
CA GLY A 199 -27.57 -32.17 24.65
C GLY A 199 -27.46 -31.07 23.59
N LEU A 200 -26.60 -31.34 22.61
CA LEU A 200 -26.05 -30.44 21.58
C LEU A 200 -27.07 -29.57 20.81
N VAL A 201 -28.33 -30.00 20.74
CA VAL A 201 -29.40 -29.32 19.97
C VAL A 201 -29.88 -28.04 20.67
N ASN A 202 -29.97 -28.00 22.01
CA ASN A 202 -30.46 -26.82 22.73
C ASN A 202 -29.42 -25.69 22.81
N LEU A 203 -28.13 -26.03 22.70
CA LEU A 203 -27.01 -25.07 22.72
C LEU A 203 -27.05 -24.14 21.49
N ILE A 204 -27.39 -24.69 20.31
CA ILE A 204 -27.44 -23.94 19.05
C ILE A 204 -28.55 -22.88 19.07
N PHE A 205 -29.73 -23.21 19.61
CA PHE A 205 -30.85 -22.26 19.71
C PHE A 205 -30.56 -21.10 20.67
N ILE A 206 -29.90 -21.36 21.79
CA ILE A 206 -29.54 -20.33 22.78
C ILE A 206 -28.47 -19.40 22.21
N LEU A 207 -27.42 -19.95 21.55
CA LEU A 207 -26.39 -19.15 20.89
C LEU A 207 -26.96 -18.31 19.75
N GLY A 208 -27.89 -18.86 18.97
CA GLY A 208 -28.62 -18.13 17.94
C GLY A 208 -29.45 -16.98 18.49
N ALA A 209 -30.18 -17.19 19.59
CA ALA A 209 -31.01 -16.17 20.23
C ALA A 209 -30.18 -15.04 20.86
N LEU A 210 -29.07 -15.35 21.50
CA LEU A 210 -28.14 -14.35 22.06
C LEU A 210 -27.45 -13.53 20.96
N GLY A 211 -27.05 -14.18 19.85
CA GLY A 211 -26.51 -13.49 18.68
C GLY A 211 -27.52 -12.51 18.06
N PHE A 212 -28.79 -12.92 17.96
CA PHE A 212 -29.87 -12.06 17.44
C PHE A 212 -30.20 -10.89 18.37
N ALA A 213 -30.29 -11.12 19.69
CA ALA A 213 -30.56 -10.06 20.66
C ALA A 213 -29.43 -9.01 20.71
N GLY A 214 -28.17 -9.46 20.67
CA GLY A 214 -27.00 -8.58 20.61
C GLY A 214 -26.95 -7.75 19.33
N ALA A 215 -27.26 -8.36 18.17
CA ALA A 215 -27.33 -7.65 16.90
C ALA A 215 -28.46 -6.61 16.85
N GLY A 216 -29.62 -6.92 17.46
CA GLY A 216 -30.76 -6.01 17.54
C GLY A 216 -30.48 -4.77 18.40
N VAL A 217 -29.89 -4.95 19.59
CA VAL A 217 -29.53 -3.85 20.50
C VAL A 217 -28.44 -2.97 19.88
N TRP A 218 -27.42 -3.56 19.24
CA TRP A 218 -26.38 -2.79 18.56
C TRP A 218 -26.93 -1.96 17.38
N ARG A 219 -27.88 -2.51 16.62
CA ARG A 219 -28.55 -1.77 15.54
C ARG A 219 -29.43 -0.63 16.05
N PHE A 220 -30.00 -0.77 17.26
CA PHE A 220 -30.81 0.28 17.89
C PHE A 220 -29.95 1.42 18.44
N PHE A 221 -28.80 1.12 19.07
CA PHE A 221 -27.87 2.14 19.60
C PHE A 221 -26.95 2.78 18.55
N SER A 222 -26.82 2.21 17.35
CA SER A 222 -26.06 2.80 16.23
C SER A 222 -26.92 3.65 15.28
N SER A 223 -28.13 4.04 15.71
CA SER A 223 -29.15 4.70 14.90
C SER A 223 -29.11 6.23 14.96
N ASP A 224 -27.93 6.85 15.08
CA ASP A 224 -27.78 8.31 14.90
C ASP A 224 -27.73 8.70 13.41
N LYS A 225 -27.60 7.71 12.52
CA LYS A 225 -27.62 7.89 11.06
C LYS A 225 -28.78 8.76 10.55
N PRO A 226 -30.07 8.51 10.92
CA PRO A 226 -31.18 9.35 10.49
C PRO A 226 -31.08 10.81 10.98
N GLN A 227 -30.52 11.04 12.18
CA GLN A 227 -30.34 12.40 12.72
C GLN A 227 -29.22 13.14 11.99
N ARG A 228 -28.11 12.46 11.67
CA ARG A 228 -27.02 13.04 10.89
C ARG A 228 -27.42 13.33 9.45
N THR A 229 -28.15 12.43 8.79
CA THR A 229 -28.67 12.69 7.44
C THR A 229 -29.67 13.84 7.46
N ALA A 230 -30.54 13.92 8.47
CA ALA A 230 -31.44 15.06 8.64
C ALA A 230 -30.68 16.37 8.87
N THR A 231 -29.59 16.34 9.64
CA THR A 231 -28.74 17.51 9.90
C THR A 231 -27.95 17.93 8.65
N LEU A 232 -27.42 16.98 7.87
CA LEU A 232 -26.78 17.29 6.58
C LEU A 232 -27.80 17.89 5.60
N VAL A 233 -28.99 17.33 5.51
CA VAL A 233 -30.05 17.86 4.62
C VAL A 233 -30.47 19.26 5.06
N SER A 234 -30.63 19.50 6.36
CA SER A 234 -30.99 20.83 6.86
C SER A 234 -29.88 21.86 6.66
N LEU A 235 -28.60 21.48 6.89
CA LEU A 235 -27.45 22.34 6.64
C LEU A 235 -27.30 22.67 5.15
N ARG A 236 -27.50 21.71 4.26
CA ARG A 236 -27.49 21.95 2.80
C ARG A 236 -28.62 22.87 2.38
N ALA A 237 -29.83 22.69 2.92
CA ALA A 237 -30.96 23.55 2.64
C ALA A 237 -30.70 24.99 3.12
N GLN A 238 -30.24 25.16 4.37
CA GLN A 238 -29.87 26.46 4.93
C GLN A 238 -28.76 27.14 4.13
N GLY A 239 -27.72 26.40 3.76
CA GLY A 239 -26.64 26.91 2.92
C GLY A 239 -27.14 27.36 1.55
N THR A 240 -28.02 26.58 0.93
CA THR A 240 -28.64 26.93 -0.36
C THR A 240 -29.56 28.14 -0.26
N ASP A 241 -30.30 28.28 0.84
CA ASP A 241 -31.19 29.43 1.07
C ASP A 241 -30.42 30.72 1.36
N GLU A 242 -29.36 30.65 2.18
CA GLU A 242 -28.54 31.82 2.55
C GLU A 242 -27.57 32.23 1.43
N LEU A 243 -26.90 31.25 0.83
CA LEU A 243 -25.82 31.49 -0.13
C LEU A 243 -26.24 31.28 -1.57
N GLY A 244 -27.44 30.74 -1.85
CA GLY A 244 -27.87 30.44 -3.21
C GLY A 244 -27.19 29.22 -3.85
N PHE A 245 -26.32 28.52 -3.13
CA PHE A 245 -25.64 27.29 -3.54
C PHE A 245 -25.33 26.41 -2.33
N ASP A 246 -25.05 25.12 -2.55
CA ASP A 246 -24.71 24.20 -1.46
C ASP A 246 -23.24 24.38 -1.01
N PRO A 247 -22.96 24.92 0.19
CA PRO A 247 -21.61 25.08 0.70
C PRO A 247 -20.95 23.76 1.10
N MET A 248 -21.72 22.69 1.25
CA MET A 248 -21.25 21.34 1.56
C MET A 248 -20.93 20.52 0.31
N SER A 249 -21.31 21.01 -0.88
CA SER A 249 -20.93 20.39 -2.15
C SER A 249 -19.46 20.69 -2.49
N GLU A 250 -18.79 19.72 -3.10
CA GLU A 250 -17.46 19.91 -3.71
C GLU A 250 -17.54 20.76 -4.99
N GLU A 251 -18.72 20.81 -5.62
CA GLU A 251 -18.93 21.57 -6.84
C GLU A 251 -18.92 23.09 -6.56
N VAL A 252 -18.27 23.84 -7.45
CA VAL A 252 -18.23 25.31 -7.41
C VAL A 252 -19.37 25.82 -8.31
N PRO A 253 -20.19 26.78 -7.84
CA PRO A 253 -21.22 27.37 -8.68
C PRO A 253 -20.62 27.97 -9.96
N PRO A 254 -21.23 27.74 -11.13
CA PRO A 254 -20.72 28.31 -12.37
C PRO A 254 -20.85 29.83 -12.33
N TRP A 255 -19.77 30.54 -12.68
CA TRP A 255 -19.77 32.00 -12.85
C TRP A 255 -19.93 32.43 -14.31
N SER A 256 -19.89 31.47 -15.24
CA SER A 256 -20.12 31.68 -16.66
C SER A 256 -21.15 30.69 -17.21
N THR A 257 -21.90 31.14 -18.22
CA THR A 257 -22.86 30.30 -18.96
C THR A 257 -22.19 29.38 -19.97
N THR A 258 -20.94 29.69 -20.32
CA THR A 258 -20.09 28.91 -21.22
C THR A 258 -18.98 28.25 -20.40
N ASP A 259 -18.49 27.08 -20.82
CA ASP A 259 -17.30 26.47 -20.21
C ASP A 259 -16.03 27.27 -20.58
N CYS A 260 -15.86 28.41 -19.90
CA CYS A 260 -14.77 29.34 -20.13
C CYS A 260 -13.41 28.71 -19.86
N VAL A 261 -13.32 27.80 -18.89
CA VAL A 261 -12.07 27.11 -18.56
C VAL A 261 -11.67 26.16 -19.69
N ALA A 262 -12.62 25.40 -20.25
CA ALA A 262 -12.35 24.60 -21.44
C ALA A 262 -11.97 25.47 -22.64
N TYR A 263 -12.62 26.62 -22.82
CA TYR A 263 -12.30 27.56 -23.89
C TYR A 263 -10.88 28.16 -23.76
N ALA A 264 -10.50 28.62 -22.57
CA ALA A 264 -9.14 29.12 -22.31
C ALA A 264 -8.09 28.02 -22.56
N ARG A 265 -8.37 26.79 -22.12
CA ARG A 265 -7.52 25.62 -22.40
C ARG A 265 -7.40 25.36 -23.90
N GLN A 266 -8.49 25.43 -24.65
CA GLN A 266 -8.48 25.25 -26.10
C GLN A 266 -7.61 26.30 -26.79
N ILE A 267 -7.72 27.57 -26.38
CA ILE A 267 -6.86 28.65 -26.89
C ILE A 267 -5.38 28.36 -26.61
N ARG A 268 -5.04 27.97 -25.37
CA ARG A 268 -3.66 27.65 -24.98
C ARG A 268 -3.08 26.50 -25.80
N LEU A 269 -3.86 25.42 -25.98
CA LEU A 269 -3.46 24.27 -26.79
C LEU A 269 -3.25 24.68 -28.25
N TYR A 270 -4.19 25.45 -28.83
CA TYR A 270 -4.04 25.94 -30.19
C TYR A 270 -2.77 26.82 -30.34
N CYS A 271 -2.49 27.68 -29.37
CA CYS A 271 -1.28 28.51 -29.35
C CYS A 271 0.01 27.69 -29.29
N GLN A 272 0.01 26.59 -28.54
CA GLN A 272 1.14 25.66 -28.46
C GLN A 272 1.32 24.88 -29.76
N ASP A 273 0.23 24.43 -30.36
CA ASP A 273 0.25 23.64 -31.60
C ASP A 273 0.57 24.48 -32.83
N ALA A 274 0.19 25.77 -32.85
CA ALA A 274 0.45 26.68 -33.95
C ALA A 274 1.95 26.83 -34.27
N TYR A 275 2.80 26.61 -33.27
CA TYR A 275 4.24 26.56 -33.42
C TYR A 275 4.73 25.44 -34.35
N ARG A 276 3.96 24.34 -34.46
CA ARG A 276 4.26 23.19 -35.32
C ARG A 276 3.43 23.19 -36.60
N THR A 277 2.17 23.59 -36.50
CA THR A 277 1.18 23.42 -37.59
C THR A 277 1.12 24.60 -38.56
N HIS A 278 1.67 25.76 -38.20
CA HIS A 278 1.73 26.95 -39.06
C HIS A 278 0.36 27.31 -39.69
N PRO A 279 -0.66 27.60 -38.86
CA PRO A 279 -2.05 27.70 -39.32
C PRO A 279 -2.27 28.90 -40.25
N SER A 280 -3.08 28.71 -41.29
CA SER A 280 -3.53 29.81 -42.16
C SER A 280 -4.38 30.84 -41.40
N ALA A 281 -4.43 32.09 -41.89
CA ALA A 281 -5.27 33.13 -41.29
C ALA A 281 -6.77 32.75 -41.20
N SER A 282 -7.28 32.01 -42.18
CA SER A 282 -8.68 31.53 -42.19
C SER A 282 -8.96 30.40 -41.20
N SER A 283 -7.93 29.75 -40.67
CA SER A 283 -8.07 28.64 -39.71
C SER A 283 -7.96 29.08 -38.25
N LEU A 284 -7.82 30.39 -38.00
CA LEU A 284 -7.74 30.95 -36.66
C LEU A 284 -9.11 30.90 -35.97
N PRO A 285 -9.21 30.35 -34.75
CA PRO A 285 -10.45 30.33 -33.99
C PRO A 285 -10.97 31.73 -33.72
N GLU A 286 -12.28 31.91 -33.78
CA GLU A 286 -12.91 33.16 -33.38
C GLU A 286 -12.73 33.38 -31.87
N ILE A 287 -12.32 34.59 -31.51
CA ILE A 287 -12.24 35.00 -30.11
C ILE A 287 -13.64 35.46 -29.70
N SER A 288 -14.48 34.50 -29.30
CA SER A 288 -15.83 34.79 -28.82
C SER A 288 -15.78 35.51 -27.48
N GLN A 289 -16.65 36.51 -27.31
CA GLN A 289 -16.89 37.10 -25.99
C GLN A 289 -17.52 36.04 -25.09
N TYR A 290 -16.82 35.66 -24.02
CA TYR A 290 -17.39 34.79 -23.01
C TYR A 290 -18.46 35.55 -22.23
N ARG A 291 -19.58 34.89 -21.94
CA ARG A 291 -20.72 35.51 -21.24
C ARG A 291 -20.79 35.04 -19.80
N PHE A 292 -20.54 35.98 -18.89
CA PHE A 292 -20.77 35.82 -17.47
C PHE A 292 -22.23 35.41 -17.19
N VAL A 293 -22.43 34.64 -16.12
CA VAL A 293 -23.76 34.39 -15.59
C VAL A 293 -24.38 35.74 -15.23
N ASP A 294 -25.61 35.98 -15.70
CA ASP A 294 -26.33 37.21 -15.40
C ASP A 294 -26.38 37.40 -13.87
N PRO A 295 -25.90 38.53 -13.32
CA PRO A 295 -26.00 38.82 -11.89
C PRO A 295 -27.42 38.66 -11.33
N ALA A 296 -28.46 38.84 -12.15
CA ALA A 296 -29.85 38.63 -11.75
C ALA A 296 -30.17 37.14 -11.47
N SER A 297 -29.47 36.22 -12.13
CA SER A 297 -29.67 34.76 -11.97
C SER A 297 -28.92 34.17 -10.77
N ILE A 298 -27.88 34.85 -10.28
CA ILE A 298 -27.22 34.49 -9.04
C ILE A 298 -28.13 34.87 -7.86
N LYS A 299 -28.48 33.91 -7.00
CA LYS A 299 -29.33 34.21 -5.83
C LYS A 299 -28.55 34.84 -4.67
N SER A 300 -27.28 34.50 -4.54
CA SER A 300 -26.41 34.97 -3.46
C SER A 300 -26.06 36.47 -3.57
N PRO A 301 -26.34 37.29 -2.56
CA PRO A 301 -25.85 38.67 -2.52
C PRO A 301 -24.32 38.73 -2.46
N ALA A 302 -23.68 37.79 -1.74
CA ALA A 302 -22.22 37.73 -1.61
C ALA A 302 -21.55 37.37 -2.94
N LEU A 303 -22.09 36.42 -3.70
CA LEU A 303 -21.54 36.08 -5.02
C LEU A 303 -21.80 37.15 -6.08
N LYS A 304 -22.89 37.91 -5.99
CA LYS A 304 -23.14 39.04 -6.92
C LYS A 304 -22.06 40.11 -6.85
N GLN A 305 -21.51 40.34 -5.66
CA GLN A 305 -20.43 41.31 -5.45
C GLN A 305 -19.09 40.84 -6.05
N LEU A 306 -18.97 39.56 -6.36
CA LEU A 306 -17.75 38.93 -6.89
C LEU A 306 -17.75 38.79 -8.41
N LEU A 307 -18.87 39.09 -9.08
CA LEU A 307 -18.90 39.08 -10.54
C LEU A 307 -18.11 40.29 -11.07
N PRO A 308 -17.18 40.09 -12.02
CA PRO A 308 -16.50 41.20 -12.67
C PRO A 308 -17.53 42.07 -13.42
N HIS A 309 -17.40 43.38 -13.26
CA HIS A 309 -18.25 44.40 -13.91
C HIS A 309 -17.86 44.63 -15.37
#